data_AF-A0A1L5L0B3-F1
#
_entry.id   AF-A0A1L5L0B3-F1
#
_cell.length_a   1.000
_cell.length_b   1.000
_cell.length_c   1.000
_cell.angle_alpha   90.00
_cell.angle_beta   90.00
_cell.angle_gamma   90.00
#
_symmetry.space_group_name_H-M   'P 1'
#
loop_
_entity.id
_entity.type
_entity.pdbx_description
1 polymer ?
#
loop_
_entity_poly.entity_id
_entity_poly.type
_entity_poly.pdbx_seq_one_letter_code
_entity_poly.pdbx_strand_id
1 'polypeptide(L)'
;NEKEVRQAILAELEELPYEKQTDGLGSLIFTKKGKSSKSIMICGHMDEVGFMVRSISNLGLIHLMVVGGVKPIAQHLQKIRITTFDGKKISGVINGEYRDGKTENLYCDIGATTAQEVAELGIEVGNMACYATEFEEFAVKDIYAGKAFDDRLACFVMGELMKRFANAELPLTVHFANTSSEEVGIRGAKA
;
A
#
# COMPACT_ATOMS: atom_id res chain seq x y z
N ASN A 1 4.95 -4.37 3.95
CA ASN A 1 4.94 -4.61 2.49
C ASN A 1 4.77 -3.32 1.69
N GLU A 2 5.59 -2.30 1.94
CA GLU A 2 5.46 -0.95 1.34
C GLU A 2 6.65 -0.59 0.44
N LYS A 3 7.55 -1.55 0.15
CA LYS A 3 8.81 -1.30 -0.57
C LYS A 3 8.57 -0.74 -1.98
N GLU A 4 7.60 -1.26 -2.73
CA GLU A 4 7.29 -0.76 -4.08
C GLU A 4 6.86 0.72 -4.06
N VAL A 5 5.98 1.08 -3.12
CA VAL A 5 5.50 2.47 -2.94
C VAL A 5 6.65 3.38 -2.51
N ARG A 6 7.43 2.95 -1.52
CA ARG A 6 8.60 3.70 -1.05
C ARG A 6 9.61 3.94 -2.19
N GLN A 7 9.85 2.94 -3.04
CA GLN A 7 10.74 3.08 -4.19
C GLN A 7 10.18 4.02 -5.25
N ALA A 8 8.87 3.98 -5.51
CA ALA A 8 8.23 4.94 -6.43
C ALA A 8 8.35 6.39 -5.93
N ILE A 9 8.11 6.62 -4.63
CA ILE A 9 8.28 7.95 -4.01
C ILE A 9 9.74 8.39 -4.07
N LEU A 10 10.68 7.50 -3.75
CA LEU A 10 12.11 7.80 -3.84
C LEU A 10 12.50 8.19 -5.26
N ALA A 11 12.16 7.38 -6.26
CA ALA A 11 12.50 7.64 -7.66
C ALA A 11 11.97 9.00 -8.15
N GLU A 12 10.76 9.39 -7.72
CA GLU A 12 10.15 10.66 -8.12
C GLU A 12 10.80 11.88 -7.43
N LEU A 13 11.27 11.71 -6.19
CA LEU A 13 11.72 12.82 -5.34
C LEU A 13 13.22 12.80 -5.07
N GLU A 14 13.97 11.92 -5.74
CA GLU A 14 15.38 11.64 -5.43
C GLU A 14 16.27 12.88 -5.60
N GLU A 15 16.03 13.63 -6.66
CA GLU A 15 16.85 14.80 -7.04
C GLU A 15 16.52 16.05 -6.21
N LEU A 16 15.49 16.00 -5.37
CA LEU A 16 15.12 17.15 -4.57
C LEU A 16 16.10 17.35 -3.39
N PRO A 17 16.45 18.60 -3.03
CA PRO A 17 17.48 18.92 -2.04
C PRO A 17 16.97 18.79 -0.60
N TYR A 18 16.54 17.60 -0.22
CA TYR A 18 16.00 17.26 1.10
C TYR A 18 16.90 16.25 1.80
N GLU A 19 17.05 16.39 3.11
CA GLU A 19 17.65 15.35 3.95
C GLU A 19 16.68 14.16 4.03
N LYS A 20 17.17 12.95 3.72
CA LYS A 20 16.35 11.73 3.64
C LYS A 20 16.69 10.81 4.82
N GLN A 21 15.67 10.26 5.45
CA GLN A 21 15.84 9.27 6.51
C GLN A 21 14.72 8.22 6.45
N THR A 22 14.98 7.06 7.02
CA THR A 22 13.97 6.03 7.24
C THR A 22 13.96 5.59 8.70
N ASP A 23 12.77 5.31 9.24
CA ASP A 23 12.65 4.72 10.57
C ASP A 23 12.89 3.19 10.53
N GLY A 24 12.80 2.53 11.69
CA GLY A 24 12.97 1.08 11.80
C GLY A 24 11.83 0.24 11.19
N LEU A 25 10.68 0.85 10.89
CA LEU A 25 9.53 0.21 10.24
C LEU A 25 9.49 0.46 8.72
N GLY A 26 10.40 1.30 8.22
CA GLY A 26 10.55 1.64 6.82
C GLY A 26 9.70 2.83 6.36
N SER A 27 9.21 3.68 7.26
CA SER A 27 8.68 5.01 6.88
C SER A 27 9.77 5.83 6.19
N LEU A 28 9.41 6.69 5.25
CA LEU A 28 10.32 7.54 4.50
C LEU A 28 10.06 9.01 4.83
N ILE A 29 11.07 9.69 5.35
CA ILE A 29 10.95 11.08 5.80
C ILE A 29 11.93 11.95 5.04
N PHE A 30 11.42 13.03 4.44
CA PHE A 30 12.21 14.07 3.82
C PHE A 30 12.17 15.33 4.69
N THR A 31 13.33 15.91 4.98
CA THR A 31 13.45 17.10 5.82
C THR A 31 13.99 18.27 5.04
N LYS A 32 13.26 19.39 5.07
CA LYS A 32 13.74 20.70 4.63
C LYS A 32 13.98 21.58 5.83
N LYS A 33 15.24 21.94 6.07
CA LYS A 33 15.61 22.84 7.16
C LYS A 33 15.07 24.23 6.87
N GLY A 34 14.43 24.82 7.87
CA GLY A 34 14.04 26.22 7.87
C GLY A 34 14.96 27.06 8.74
N LYS A 35 14.59 28.33 8.92
CA LYS A 35 15.37 29.29 9.74
C LYS A 35 15.15 29.12 11.25
N SER A 36 14.02 28.54 11.66
CA SER A 36 13.65 28.36 13.07
C SER A 36 14.08 27.00 13.63
N SER A 37 14.27 26.94 14.95
CA SER A 37 14.39 25.68 15.71
C SER A 37 13.07 24.93 15.85
N LYS A 38 11.93 25.57 15.56
CA LYS A 38 10.62 24.91 15.51
C LYS A 38 10.47 24.14 14.19
N SER A 39 9.79 23.00 14.27
CA SER A 39 9.46 22.18 13.11
C SER A 39 7.98 21.84 13.04
N ILE A 40 7.55 21.48 11.83
CA ILE A 40 6.26 20.87 11.56
C ILE A 40 6.47 19.56 10.81
N MET A 41 5.56 18.61 11.01
CA MET A 41 5.50 17.38 10.23
C MET A 41 4.19 17.35 9.44
N ILE A 42 4.31 17.08 8.15
CA ILE A 42 3.20 16.75 7.28
C ILE A 42 3.33 15.24 7.03
N CYS A 43 2.29 14.48 7.35
CA CYS A 43 2.30 13.03 7.22
C CYS A 43 1.17 12.53 6.31
N GLY A 44 1.47 11.43 5.63
CA GLY A 44 0.53 10.57 4.93
C GLY A 44 1.09 9.15 4.93
N HIS A 45 0.27 8.13 4.72
CA HIS A 45 0.70 6.73 4.87
C HIS A 45 0.91 6.00 3.55
N MET A 46 1.94 5.13 3.51
CA MET A 46 2.33 4.40 2.31
C MET A 46 1.59 3.08 2.14
N ASP A 47 1.08 2.48 3.21
CA ASP A 47 0.36 1.22 3.10
C ASP A 47 -1.01 1.40 2.43
N GLU A 48 -1.68 0.29 2.18
CA GLU A 48 -3.07 0.27 1.74
C GLU A 48 -3.72 -0.96 2.37
N VAL A 49 -5.02 -0.90 2.61
CA VAL A 49 -5.78 -2.08 2.99
C VAL A 49 -5.66 -3.19 1.93
N GLY A 50 -5.67 -4.44 2.38
CA GLY A 50 -5.57 -5.58 1.48
C GLY A 50 -5.64 -6.89 2.22
N PHE A 51 -4.86 -7.85 1.74
CA PHE A 51 -4.90 -9.22 2.22
C PHE A 51 -3.49 -9.82 2.31
N MET A 52 -3.39 -10.93 3.03
CA MET A 52 -2.18 -11.72 3.13
C MET A 52 -2.51 -13.20 3.03
N VAL A 53 -1.67 -13.96 2.32
CA VAL A 53 -1.81 -15.42 2.21
C VAL A 53 -1.63 -16.04 3.59
N ARG A 54 -2.67 -16.74 4.06
CA ARG A 54 -2.72 -17.40 5.36
C ARG A 54 -2.41 -18.89 5.27
N SER A 55 -2.98 -19.56 4.27
CA SER A 55 -2.75 -20.98 4.00
C SER A 55 -3.11 -21.32 2.56
N ILE A 56 -2.65 -22.47 2.09
CA ILE A 56 -2.96 -23.01 0.76
C ILE A 56 -3.59 -24.39 0.99
N SER A 57 -4.74 -24.64 0.36
CA SER A 57 -5.44 -25.92 0.47
C SER A 57 -4.87 -26.94 -0.52
N ASN A 58 -5.10 -28.24 -0.26
CA ASN A 58 -4.70 -29.30 -1.18
C ASN A 58 -5.37 -29.18 -2.57
N LEU A 59 -6.49 -28.47 -2.66
CA LEU A 59 -7.23 -28.21 -3.90
C LEU A 59 -6.75 -26.96 -4.65
N GLY A 60 -5.66 -26.31 -4.20
CA GLY A 60 -5.12 -25.11 -4.85
C GLY A 60 -5.81 -23.80 -4.47
N LEU A 61 -6.75 -23.81 -3.51
CA LEU A 61 -7.35 -22.58 -2.99
C LEU A 61 -6.42 -21.87 -2.02
N ILE A 62 -6.26 -20.56 -2.20
CA ILE A 62 -5.33 -19.74 -1.41
C ILE A 62 -6.13 -18.96 -0.37
N HIS A 63 -6.14 -19.42 0.87
CA HIS A 63 -6.86 -18.75 1.95
C HIS A 63 -6.16 -17.47 2.38
N LEU A 64 -6.95 -16.43 2.62
CA LEU A 64 -6.47 -15.09 2.92
C LEU A 64 -6.88 -14.66 4.33
N MET A 65 -6.08 -13.76 4.90
CA MET A 65 -6.48 -12.93 6.03
C MET A 65 -6.49 -11.45 5.60
N VAL A 66 -7.39 -10.69 6.19
CA VAL A 66 -7.52 -9.25 5.95
C VAL A 66 -6.39 -8.50 6.66
N VAL A 67 -5.80 -7.52 5.98
CA VAL A 67 -4.83 -6.57 6.53
C VAL A 67 -5.43 -5.17 6.39
N GLY A 68 -5.69 -4.51 7.51
CA GLY A 68 -6.36 -3.21 7.56
C GLY A 68 -7.89 -3.29 7.55
N GLY A 69 -8.54 -2.15 7.33
CA GLY A 69 -10.00 -1.98 7.43
C GLY A 69 -10.81 -2.34 6.18
N VAL A 70 -10.56 -3.49 5.53
CA VAL A 70 -11.29 -3.86 4.30
C VAL A 70 -12.78 -4.10 4.60
N LYS A 71 -13.67 -3.35 3.95
CA LYS A 71 -15.13 -3.53 4.09
C LYS A 71 -15.56 -4.94 3.65
N PRO A 72 -16.39 -5.67 4.43
CA PRO A 72 -16.82 -7.04 4.08
C PRO A 72 -17.38 -7.19 2.66
N ILE A 73 -18.22 -6.24 2.22
CA ILE A 73 -18.79 -6.22 0.87
C ILE A 73 -17.75 -6.14 -0.25
N ALA A 74 -16.58 -5.55 0.02
CA ALA A 74 -15.50 -5.41 -0.95
C ALA A 74 -14.61 -6.66 -1.01
N GLN A 75 -14.86 -7.68 -0.19
CA GLN A 75 -14.06 -8.91 -0.12
C GLN A 75 -14.58 -10.02 -1.05
N HIS A 76 -15.54 -9.73 -1.92
CA HIS A 76 -16.25 -10.73 -2.72
C HIS A 76 -16.21 -10.40 -4.21
N LEU A 77 -15.94 -11.41 -5.03
CA LEU A 77 -15.96 -11.36 -6.49
C LEU A 77 -15.10 -10.23 -7.08
N GLN A 78 -14.02 -9.85 -6.38
CA GLN A 78 -13.09 -8.82 -6.83
C GLN A 78 -11.84 -9.46 -7.45
N LYS A 79 -11.30 -8.80 -8.48
CA LYS A 79 -9.98 -9.16 -8.99
C LYS A 79 -8.91 -8.66 -8.03
N ILE A 80 -8.04 -9.56 -7.59
CA ILE A 80 -6.87 -9.23 -6.77
C ILE A 80 -5.60 -9.71 -7.46
N ARG A 81 -4.48 -9.27 -6.92
CA ARG A 81 -3.14 -9.69 -7.33
C ARG A 81 -2.34 -10.07 -6.10
N ILE A 82 -1.87 -11.31 -6.08
CA ILE A 82 -0.88 -11.79 -5.11
C ILE A 82 0.50 -11.39 -5.62
N THR A 83 1.30 -10.79 -4.74
CA THR A 83 2.71 -10.50 -5.01
C THR A 83 3.58 -11.42 -4.17
N THR A 84 4.36 -12.26 -4.85
CA THR A 84 5.29 -13.21 -4.24
C THR A 84 6.52 -12.49 -3.69
N PHE A 85 7.35 -13.17 -2.88
CA PHE A 85 8.53 -12.55 -2.28
C PHE A 85 9.60 -12.14 -3.30
N ASP A 86 9.66 -12.81 -4.45
CA ASP A 86 10.52 -12.46 -5.59
C ASP A 86 9.89 -11.39 -6.52
N GLY A 87 8.68 -10.91 -6.20
CA GLY A 87 8.02 -9.81 -6.91
C GLY A 87 7.13 -10.23 -8.08
N LYS A 88 6.95 -11.53 -8.34
CA LYS A 88 5.99 -12.02 -9.33
C LYS A 88 4.56 -11.66 -8.92
N LYS A 89 3.76 -11.31 -9.92
CA LYS A 89 2.43 -10.72 -9.77
C LYS A 89 1.39 -11.64 -10.40
N ILE A 90 0.59 -12.32 -9.57
CA ILE A 90 -0.33 -13.38 -10.00
C ILE A 90 -1.76 -12.90 -9.76
N SER A 91 -2.56 -12.85 -10.84
CA SER A 91 -3.96 -12.44 -10.75
C SER A 91 -4.83 -13.58 -10.24
N GLY A 92 -5.85 -13.24 -9.46
CA GLY A 92 -6.89 -14.17 -9.04
C GLY A 92 -8.18 -13.43 -8.69
N VAL A 93 -9.20 -14.19 -8.36
CA VAL A 93 -10.49 -13.68 -7.90
C VAL A 93 -10.68 -14.03 -6.44
N ILE A 94 -10.98 -13.02 -5.63
CA ILE A 94 -11.27 -13.21 -4.22
C ILE A 94 -12.74 -13.56 -4.02
N ASN A 95 -13.02 -14.50 -3.12
CA ASN A 95 -14.37 -14.81 -2.68
C ASN A 95 -14.37 -15.27 -1.23
N GLY A 96 -15.54 -15.25 -0.60
CA GLY A 96 -15.74 -15.69 0.78
C GLY A 96 -17.21 -15.96 1.07
N GLU A 97 -17.49 -16.42 2.28
CA GLU A 97 -18.83 -16.65 2.77
C GLU A 97 -19.33 -15.41 3.52
N TYR A 98 -20.41 -14.80 3.04
CA TYR A 98 -21.02 -13.66 3.71
C TYR A 98 -22.07 -14.10 4.72
N ARG A 99 -21.86 -13.79 6.00
CA ARG A 99 -22.79 -14.10 7.09
C ARG A 99 -22.80 -13.00 8.14
N ASP A 100 -23.99 -12.56 8.52
CA ASP A 100 -24.21 -11.61 9.64
C ASP A 100 -23.32 -10.36 9.58
N GLY A 101 -23.15 -9.78 8.37
CA GLY A 101 -22.35 -8.58 8.17
C GLY A 101 -20.84 -8.81 8.08
N LYS A 102 -20.38 -10.07 8.12
CA LYS A 102 -18.97 -10.45 8.09
C LYS A 102 -18.68 -11.38 6.91
N THR A 103 -17.43 -11.37 6.48
CA THR A 103 -16.90 -12.34 5.53
C THR A 103 -16.10 -13.38 6.30
N GLU A 104 -16.41 -14.65 6.08
CA GLU A 104 -15.67 -15.79 6.61
C GLU A 104 -15.08 -16.59 5.44
N ASN A 105 -14.12 -17.47 5.75
CA ASN A 105 -13.50 -18.38 4.78
C ASN A 105 -12.98 -17.69 3.50
N LEU A 106 -12.39 -16.51 3.62
CA LEU A 106 -11.86 -15.75 2.49
C LEU A 106 -10.76 -16.51 1.76
N TYR A 107 -10.87 -16.62 0.44
CA TYR A 107 -9.87 -17.25 -0.42
C TYR A 107 -9.71 -16.50 -1.74
N CYS A 108 -8.54 -16.69 -2.36
CA CYS A 108 -8.25 -16.32 -3.73
C CYS A 108 -8.21 -17.58 -4.59
N ASP A 109 -8.93 -17.54 -5.69
CA ASP A 109 -8.87 -18.55 -6.74
C ASP A 109 -8.05 -18.01 -7.92
N ILE A 110 -7.03 -18.77 -8.32
CA ILE A 110 -6.17 -18.49 -9.46
C ILE A 110 -6.32 -19.54 -10.58
N GLY A 111 -7.28 -20.46 -10.44
CA GLY A 111 -7.50 -21.59 -11.34
C GLY A 111 -6.62 -22.82 -11.06
N ALA A 112 -5.89 -22.84 -9.95
CA ALA A 112 -5.11 -23.99 -9.53
C ALA A 112 -6.02 -25.10 -8.98
N THR A 113 -5.62 -26.35 -9.20
CA THR A 113 -6.31 -27.56 -8.75
C THR A 113 -5.53 -28.33 -7.69
N THR A 114 -4.26 -27.97 -7.47
CA THR A 114 -3.41 -28.56 -6.44
C THR A 114 -2.58 -27.50 -5.70
N ALA A 115 -2.17 -27.81 -4.46
CA ALA A 115 -1.22 -26.97 -3.73
C ALA A 115 0.14 -26.86 -4.45
N GLN A 116 0.53 -27.89 -5.20
CA GLN A 116 1.80 -27.92 -5.94
C GLN A 116 1.82 -26.89 -7.07
N GLU A 117 0.74 -26.75 -7.83
CA GLU A 117 0.61 -25.72 -8.87
C GLU A 117 0.74 -24.30 -8.29
N VAL A 118 0.15 -24.07 -7.11
CA VAL A 118 0.28 -22.79 -6.38
C VAL A 118 1.73 -22.53 -5.97
N ALA A 119 2.42 -23.55 -5.44
CA ALA A 119 3.82 -23.45 -5.01
C ALA A 119 4.77 -23.22 -6.20
N GLU A 120 4.54 -23.89 -7.34
CA GLU A 120 5.31 -23.69 -8.58
C GLU A 120 5.17 -22.27 -9.14
N LEU A 121 4.06 -21.59 -8.84
CA LEU A 121 3.89 -20.19 -9.16
C LEU A 121 4.66 -19.25 -8.23
N GLY A 122 5.21 -19.76 -7.12
CA GLY A 122 5.97 -19.00 -6.12
C GLY A 122 5.13 -18.41 -4.99
N ILE A 123 3.86 -18.84 -4.86
CA ILE A 123 2.97 -18.31 -3.83
C ILE A 123 3.22 -19.02 -2.50
N GLU A 124 3.50 -18.23 -1.48
CA GLU A 124 3.83 -18.68 -0.13
C GLU A 124 2.96 -17.98 0.93
N VAL A 125 2.84 -18.60 2.11
CA VAL A 125 2.24 -17.96 3.29
C VAL A 125 3.01 -16.68 3.62
N GLY A 126 2.28 -15.58 3.85
CA GLY A 126 2.85 -14.26 4.10
C GLY A 126 3.00 -13.38 2.86
N ASN A 127 2.80 -13.90 1.64
CA ASN A 127 2.70 -13.06 0.45
C ASN A 127 1.54 -12.06 0.58
N MET A 128 1.78 -10.83 0.13
CA MET A 128 0.73 -9.80 0.13
C MET A 128 -0.22 -10.02 -1.04
N ALA A 129 -1.47 -9.59 -0.88
CA ALA A 129 -2.40 -9.47 -1.98
C ALA A 129 -3.17 -8.15 -1.89
N CYS A 130 -3.30 -7.48 -3.02
CA CYS A 130 -3.99 -6.19 -3.14
C CYS A 130 -5.03 -6.28 -4.25
N TYR A 131 -6.00 -5.38 -4.25
CA TYR A 131 -6.91 -5.24 -5.39
C TYR A 131 -6.13 -4.99 -6.69
N ALA A 132 -6.62 -5.56 -7.79
CA ALA A 132 -6.03 -5.39 -9.12
C ALA A 132 -6.67 -4.24 -9.90
N THR A 133 -7.19 -3.23 -9.21
CA THR A 133 -7.80 -2.04 -9.79
C THR A 133 -6.75 -1.21 -10.53
N GLU A 134 -7.04 -0.87 -11.78
CA GLU A 134 -6.23 0.06 -12.58
C GLU A 134 -6.58 1.50 -12.21
N PHE A 135 -5.62 2.40 -12.38
CA PHE A 135 -5.88 3.84 -12.26
C PHE A 135 -6.43 4.33 -13.60
N GLU A 136 -7.56 5.03 -13.56
CA GLU A 136 -8.26 5.52 -14.74
C GLU A 136 -8.73 6.96 -14.56
N GLU A 137 -8.74 7.72 -15.65
CA GLU A 137 -9.43 9.00 -15.74
C GLU A 137 -10.83 8.76 -16.31
N PHE A 138 -11.85 9.31 -15.65
CA PHE A 138 -13.22 9.24 -16.12
C PHE A 138 -13.49 10.27 -17.23
N ALA A 139 -14.57 10.05 -17.99
CA ALA A 139 -14.98 10.98 -19.03
C ALA A 139 -15.34 12.39 -18.49
N VAL A 140 -15.65 12.50 -17.20
CA VAL A 140 -15.79 13.78 -16.52
C VAL A 140 -14.39 14.31 -16.19
N LYS A 141 -14.09 15.51 -16.69
CA LYS A 141 -12.80 16.17 -16.53
C LYS A 141 -12.34 16.19 -15.06
N ASP A 142 -11.06 15.91 -14.84
CA ASP A 142 -10.39 15.97 -13.54
C ASP A 142 -10.96 14.99 -12.49
N ILE A 143 -11.69 13.95 -12.93
CA ILE A 143 -12.18 12.86 -12.08
C ILE A 143 -11.38 11.60 -12.37
N TYR A 144 -10.77 11.05 -11.34
CA TYR A 144 -9.94 9.85 -11.41
C TYR A 144 -10.51 8.75 -10.53
N ALA A 145 -10.36 7.51 -10.95
CA ALA A 145 -10.67 6.32 -10.16
C ALA A 145 -9.45 5.41 -10.06
N GLY A 146 -9.40 4.68 -8.95
CA GLY A 146 -8.30 3.78 -8.65
C GLY A 146 -8.41 3.22 -7.25
N LYS A 147 -7.44 2.40 -6.87
CA LYS A 147 -7.31 1.89 -5.50
C LYS A 147 -6.33 2.73 -4.68
N ALA A 148 -6.39 2.54 -3.36
CA ALA A 148 -5.42 3.09 -2.42
C ALA A 148 -5.30 4.62 -2.46
N PHE A 149 -6.37 5.34 -2.81
CA PHE A 149 -6.38 6.80 -2.62
C PHE A 149 -6.17 7.19 -1.16
N ASP A 150 -6.74 6.39 -0.25
CA ASP A 150 -6.32 6.30 1.15
C ASP A 150 -5.03 5.45 1.23
N ASP A 151 -3.85 6.02 1.47
CA ASP A 151 -3.54 7.46 1.56
C ASP A 151 -2.47 7.91 0.54
N ARG A 152 -2.45 7.24 -0.63
CA ARG A 152 -1.53 7.61 -1.71
C ARG A 152 -1.79 9.02 -2.25
N LEU A 153 -3.01 9.56 -2.07
CA LEU A 153 -3.29 10.95 -2.39
C LEU A 153 -2.51 11.91 -1.49
N ALA A 154 -2.38 11.67 -0.19
CA ALA A 154 -1.53 12.51 0.66
C ALA A 154 -0.05 12.35 0.31
N CYS A 155 0.43 11.13 0.04
CA CYS A 155 1.80 10.93 -0.47
C CYS A 155 2.06 11.75 -1.73
N PHE A 156 1.11 11.74 -2.68
CA PHE A 156 1.19 12.54 -3.91
C PHE A 156 1.20 14.05 -3.62
N VAL A 157 0.25 14.55 -2.83
CA VAL A 157 0.17 15.98 -2.46
C VAL A 157 1.45 16.43 -1.74
N MET A 158 1.99 15.61 -0.84
CA MET A 158 3.27 15.87 -0.18
C MET A 158 4.43 15.95 -1.19
N GLY A 159 4.50 15.03 -2.15
CA GLY A 159 5.49 15.08 -3.22
C GLY A 159 5.41 16.37 -4.04
N GLU A 160 4.21 16.80 -4.42
CA GLU A 160 3.99 18.06 -5.13
C GLU A 160 4.36 19.29 -4.30
N LEU A 161 4.09 19.28 -2.99
CA LEU A 161 4.55 20.32 -2.08
C LEU A 161 6.08 20.37 -1.99
N MET A 162 6.74 19.21 -1.93
CA MET A 162 8.20 19.14 -1.93
C MET A 162 8.79 19.72 -3.21
N LYS A 163 8.24 19.39 -4.38
CA LYS A 163 8.69 19.99 -5.65
C LYS A 163 8.58 21.51 -5.63
N ARG A 164 7.47 22.06 -5.13
CA ARG A 164 7.25 23.51 -5.02
C ARG A 164 8.18 24.18 -4.01
N PHE A 165 8.51 23.50 -2.92
CA PHE A 165 9.37 24.05 -1.87
C PHE A 165 10.85 23.79 -2.08
N ALA A 166 11.26 23.01 -3.09
CA ALA A 166 12.65 22.62 -3.32
C ALA A 166 13.61 23.81 -3.19
N ASN A 167 13.32 24.92 -3.88
CA ASN A 167 14.15 26.12 -3.91
C ASN A 167 13.66 27.25 -2.99
N ALA A 168 12.60 27.03 -2.20
CA ALA A 168 12.07 28.03 -1.30
C ALA A 168 12.88 28.10 0.00
N GLU A 169 13.00 29.28 0.59
CA GLU A 169 13.41 29.43 1.99
C GLU A 169 12.18 29.32 2.90
N LEU A 170 12.21 28.42 3.88
CA LEU A 170 11.10 28.21 4.79
C LEU A 170 11.38 28.81 6.18
N PRO A 171 10.38 29.43 6.83
CA PRO A 171 10.55 29.98 8.17
C PRO A 171 10.70 28.87 9.23
N LEU A 172 10.09 27.70 9.01
CA LEU A 172 10.11 26.53 9.89
C LEU A 172 10.77 25.35 9.18
N THR A 173 11.36 24.45 9.96
CA THR A 173 11.79 23.14 9.42
C THR A 173 10.55 22.30 9.14
N VAL A 174 10.49 21.67 7.96
CA VAL A 174 9.35 20.84 7.55
C VAL A 174 9.83 19.41 7.31
N HIS A 175 9.16 18.47 7.95
CA HIS A 175 9.33 17.03 7.73
C HIS A 175 8.14 16.51 6.93
N PHE A 176 8.41 15.86 5.80
CA PHE A 176 7.42 15.18 4.97
C PHE A 176 7.56 13.68 5.23
N ALA A 177 6.65 13.13 6.03
CA ALA A 177 6.71 11.75 6.50
C ALA A 177 5.71 10.88 5.74
N ASN A 178 6.22 10.00 4.88
CA ASN A 178 5.47 8.90 4.28
C ASN A 178 5.56 7.71 5.24
N THR A 179 4.54 7.53 6.08
CA THR A 179 4.57 6.59 7.21
C THR A 179 4.28 5.16 6.77
N SER A 180 4.78 4.20 7.55
CA SER A 180 4.55 2.76 7.35
C SER A 180 3.39 2.24 8.22
N SER A 181 2.63 1.26 7.73
CA SER A 181 1.72 0.45 8.55
C SER A 181 0.70 1.25 9.40
N GLU A 182 0.04 2.24 8.80
CA GLU A 182 -1.05 3.00 9.43
C GLU A 182 -2.29 2.13 9.61
N GLU A 183 -2.68 1.38 8.57
CA GLU A 183 -3.96 0.66 8.48
C GLU A 183 -4.09 -0.45 9.52
N VAL A 184 -2.96 -0.83 10.14
CA VAL A 184 -2.85 -1.86 11.19
C VAL A 184 -2.57 -1.28 12.58
N GLY A 185 -2.85 0.02 12.79
CA GLY A 185 -2.87 0.66 14.11
C GLY A 185 -1.91 1.84 14.28
N ILE A 186 -1.70 2.65 13.24
CA ILE A 186 -0.91 3.90 13.28
C ILE A 186 0.51 3.61 13.78
N ARG A 187 1.17 2.60 13.20
CA ARG A 187 2.44 2.08 13.75
C ARG A 187 3.62 2.97 13.36
N GLY A 188 3.80 3.25 12.07
CA GLY A 188 4.91 4.07 11.58
C GLY A 188 4.84 5.52 12.05
N ALA A 189 3.64 6.10 12.24
CA ALA A 189 3.53 7.46 12.76
C ALA A 189 3.95 7.60 14.24
N LYS A 190 4.04 6.48 14.99
CA LYS A 190 4.54 6.47 16.38
C LYS A 190 6.05 6.26 16.50
N ALA A 191 6.67 5.69 15.47
CA ALA A 191 8.09 5.33 15.45
C ALA A 191 8.98 6.55 15.18
#